data_AF-A0A6J6PPZ1-F1
#
_entry.id   AF-A0A6J6PPZ1-F1
#
_cell.length_a   1.000
_cell.length_b   1.000
_cell.length_c   1.000
_cell.angle_alpha   90.00
_cell.angle_beta   90.00
_cell.angle_gamma   90.00
#
_symmetry.space_group_name_H-M   'P 1'
#
loop_
_entity.id
_entity.type
_entity.pdbx_description
1 polymer ?
#
loop_
_entity_poly.entity_id
_entity_poly.type
_entity_poly.pdbx_seq_one_letter_code
_entity_poly.pdbx_strand_id
1 'polypeptide(L)'
;MRTHRAAPALLALALLVGASGCGEAPDRAAGPVATSGPSDAPTTATPPAADPTEAAAPAAGLPPFGTGLRPVDGGYGSGNELGLTGVRTSRHDGYDRVVFDLGGTGRPGWYVDYTDDPVSDGSGEPVEIDGSAVLQVVLRGIGLPDDVGLPAYGDSTTRVPATGTTGVIEIAPGGVFEGDQLAYIGLRGAERAFRVFALTTPARLVVDVRHP
;
A
#
# COMPACT_ATOMS: atom_id res chain seq x y z
N MET A 1 -7.04 -19.95 45.73
CA MET A 1 -8.16 -20.91 45.71
C MET A 1 -9.49 -20.17 45.76
N ARG A 2 -10.29 -20.19 44.69
CA ARG A 2 -11.77 -20.23 44.73
C ARG A 2 -12.27 -20.43 43.30
N THR A 3 -13.01 -21.51 43.07
CA THR A 3 -13.45 -21.96 41.75
C THR A 3 -14.94 -21.72 41.57
N HIS A 4 -15.33 -21.09 40.47
CA HIS A 4 -16.71 -21.14 40.01
C HIS A 4 -16.78 -21.96 38.71
N ARG A 5 -17.49 -23.10 38.78
CA ARG A 5 -17.88 -23.91 37.63
C ARG A 5 -19.33 -23.62 37.32
N ALA A 6 -19.64 -23.33 36.06
CA ALA A 6 -20.95 -23.54 35.46
C ALA A 6 -20.72 -23.88 33.98
N ALA A 7 -21.53 -24.78 33.43
CA ALA A 7 -21.43 -25.25 32.05
C ALA A 7 -22.85 -25.42 31.47
N PRO A 8 -23.04 -26.02 30.28
CA PRO A 8 -23.33 -25.29 29.06
C PRO A 8 -24.82 -25.33 28.68
N ALA A 9 -25.21 -24.47 27.74
CA ALA A 9 -26.48 -24.58 27.03
C ALA A 9 -26.23 -24.96 25.56
N LEU A 10 -26.71 -26.13 25.14
CA LEU A 10 -26.87 -26.41 23.71
C LEU A 10 -28.13 -25.72 23.20
N LEU A 11 -28.07 -25.19 21.97
CA LEU A 11 -29.24 -25.16 21.11
C LEU A 11 -28.80 -25.52 19.69
N ALA A 12 -29.38 -26.60 19.17
CA ALA A 12 -29.18 -27.03 17.78
C ALA A 12 -30.43 -26.69 16.98
N LEU A 13 -30.25 -26.21 15.75
CA LEU A 13 -31.30 -26.20 14.75
C LEU A 13 -30.69 -26.49 13.38
N ALA A 14 -31.13 -27.59 12.77
CA ALA A 14 -30.79 -27.96 11.40
C ALA A 14 -32.08 -28.00 10.58
N LEU A 15 -32.02 -27.54 9.33
CA LEU A 15 -33.09 -27.68 8.34
C LEU A 15 -32.47 -27.80 6.94
N LEU A 16 -33.16 -28.51 6.05
CA LEU A 16 -32.62 -29.08 4.82
C LEU A 16 -33.18 -28.38 3.56
N VAL A 17 -32.74 -28.90 2.41
CA VAL A 17 -33.33 -28.80 1.06
C VAL A 17 -32.83 -27.60 0.23
N GLY A 18 -32.42 -27.77 -1.04
CA GLY A 18 -32.48 -28.97 -1.89
C GLY A 18 -31.46 -28.97 -3.03
N ALA A 19 -31.47 -30.03 -3.84
CA ALA A 19 -30.46 -30.29 -4.87
C ALA A 19 -31.07 -30.84 -6.18
N SER A 20 -30.28 -30.74 -7.25
CA SER A 20 -30.34 -31.54 -8.48
C SER A 20 -31.63 -31.48 -9.31
N GLY A 21 -31.61 -30.69 -10.39
CA GLY A 21 -32.45 -30.91 -11.57
C GLY A 21 -31.65 -31.63 -12.66
N CYS A 22 -32.15 -32.76 -13.16
CA CYS A 22 -31.63 -33.39 -14.39
C CYS A 22 -32.33 -32.78 -15.62
N GLY A 23 -31.65 -32.76 -16.77
CA GLY A 23 -32.24 -32.39 -18.07
C GLY A 23 -32.42 -33.60 -18.99
N GLU A 24 -32.84 -33.36 -20.24
CA GLU A 24 -32.52 -34.21 -21.39
C GLU A 24 -32.73 -33.43 -22.72
N ALA A 25 -32.08 -33.86 -23.81
CA ALA A 25 -32.29 -33.38 -25.20
C ALA A 25 -33.19 -34.38 -25.99
N PRO A 26 -33.43 -34.33 -27.34
CA PRO A 26 -32.56 -33.95 -28.48
C PRO A 26 -33.17 -32.74 -29.28
N ASP A 27 -33.12 -32.50 -30.60
CA ASP A 27 -32.71 -33.24 -31.81
C ASP A 27 -32.43 -32.31 -33.03
N ARG A 28 -31.91 -32.87 -34.15
CA ARG A 28 -32.02 -32.49 -35.59
C ARG A 28 -32.10 -31.00 -36.02
N ALA A 29 -31.39 -30.50 -37.05
CA ALA A 29 -30.64 -31.14 -38.14
C ALA A 29 -29.96 -30.10 -39.08
N ALA A 30 -28.80 -30.50 -39.63
CA ALA A 30 -28.29 -30.30 -41.00
C ALA A 30 -28.27 -28.89 -41.68
N GLY A 31 -27.07 -28.50 -42.14
CA GLY A 31 -26.89 -27.48 -43.19
C GLY A 31 -25.45 -26.96 -43.32
N PRO A 32 -24.61 -27.47 -44.25
CA PRO A 32 -23.24 -26.98 -44.44
C PRO A 32 -23.12 -25.91 -45.53
N VAL A 33 -22.41 -24.82 -45.25
CA VAL A 33 -21.87 -23.90 -46.28
C VAL A 33 -20.45 -23.51 -45.88
N ALA A 34 -19.51 -23.62 -46.80
CA ALA A 34 -18.14 -23.15 -46.63
C ALA A 34 -17.86 -21.96 -47.56
N THR A 35 -17.28 -20.89 -47.03
CA THR A 35 -16.74 -19.73 -47.75
C THR A 35 -15.46 -19.28 -47.06
N SER A 36 -14.44 -18.87 -47.82
CA SER A 36 -13.07 -18.72 -47.31
C SER A 36 -12.51 -17.30 -47.42
N GLY A 37 -11.77 -16.88 -46.38
CA GLY A 37 -10.80 -15.78 -46.42
C GLY A 37 -11.32 -14.37 -46.11
N PRO A 38 -10.44 -13.35 -46.07
CA PRO A 38 -8.97 -13.41 -46.18
C PRO A 38 -8.26 -13.37 -44.81
N SER A 39 -6.93 -13.27 -44.81
CA SER A 39 -6.10 -13.04 -43.61
C SER A 39 -5.79 -11.56 -43.46
N ASP A 40 -6.20 -10.95 -42.34
CA ASP A 40 -5.67 -9.65 -41.91
C ASP A 40 -4.33 -9.84 -41.17
N ALA A 41 -3.38 -8.94 -41.42
CA ALA A 41 -2.05 -8.98 -40.83
C ALA A 41 -2.01 -8.22 -39.48
N PRO A 42 -1.12 -8.62 -38.54
CA PRO A 42 -0.96 -7.88 -37.29
C PRO A 42 -0.32 -6.50 -37.56
N THR A 43 -1.10 -5.44 -37.38
CA THR A 43 -0.57 -4.07 -37.33
C THR A 43 0.33 -3.92 -36.10
N THR A 44 1.63 -3.76 -36.32
CA THR A 44 2.58 -3.42 -35.25
C THR A 44 2.32 -2.01 -34.75
N ALA A 45 1.50 -1.89 -33.70
CA ALA A 45 1.28 -0.62 -33.01
C ALA A 45 2.55 -0.21 -32.25
N THR A 46 3.22 0.84 -32.72
CA THR A 46 4.34 1.46 -32.00
C THR A 46 3.85 2.03 -30.67
N PRO A 47 4.41 1.62 -29.51
CA PRO A 47 4.08 2.26 -28.24
C PRO A 47 4.45 3.75 -28.26
N PRO A 48 3.62 4.66 -27.75
CA PRO A 48 4.04 6.04 -27.51
C PRO A 48 5.19 6.03 -26.50
N ALA A 49 6.21 6.85 -26.75
CA ALA A 49 7.25 7.07 -25.75
C ALA A 49 6.64 7.73 -24.51
N ALA A 50 6.90 7.18 -23.33
CA ALA A 50 6.57 7.85 -22.08
C ALA A 50 7.54 9.02 -21.86
N ASP A 51 7.02 10.20 -21.52
CA ASP A 51 7.83 11.37 -21.12
C ASP A 51 8.14 11.31 -19.61
N PRO A 52 9.40 11.07 -19.19
CA PRO A 52 9.79 11.12 -17.78
C PRO A 52 10.28 12.53 -17.43
N THR A 53 9.38 13.50 -17.40
CA THR A 53 9.67 14.87 -16.92
C THR A 53 8.72 15.27 -15.80
N GLU A 54 8.76 14.56 -14.67
CA GLU A 54 8.37 15.15 -13.37
C GLU A 54 9.44 16.21 -13.06
N ALA A 55 9.21 17.44 -13.54
CA ALA A 55 10.17 18.54 -13.46
C ALA A 55 10.56 18.77 -11.99
N ALA A 56 11.85 18.62 -11.70
CA ALA A 56 12.36 18.67 -10.34
C ALA A 56 12.06 20.04 -9.69
N ALA A 57 11.05 20.08 -8.83
CA ALA A 57 10.73 21.27 -8.05
C ALA A 57 11.97 21.70 -7.24
N PRO A 58 12.31 23.00 -7.21
CA PRO A 58 13.54 23.46 -6.59
C PRO A 58 13.54 23.11 -5.10
N ALA A 59 14.63 22.53 -4.60
CA ALA A 59 14.75 22.05 -3.22
C ALA A 59 14.75 23.15 -2.13
N ALA A 60 14.51 24.41 -2.50
CA ALA A 60 14.40 25.54 -1.59
C ALA A 60 13.09 25.47 -0.79
N GLY A 61 13.19 25.45 0.54
CA GLY A 61 12.04 25.43 1.44
C GLY A 61 11.58 24.05 1.90
N LEU A 62 12.18 22.96 1.41
CA LEU A 62 12.02 21.65 2.06
C LEU A 62 12.66 21.66 3.46
N PRO A 63 12.13 20.91 4.45
CA PRO A 63 12.79 20.78 5.74
C PRO A 63 14.20 20.20 5.59
N PRO A 64 15.13 20.52 6.50
CA PRO A 64 16.44 19.87 6.52
C PRO A 64 16.26 18.37 6.78
N PHE A 65 17.29 17.58 6.45
CA PHE A 65 17.41 16.24 7.02
C PHE A 65 17.54 16.36 8.55
N GLY A 66 16.89 15.47 9.29
CA GLY A 66 16.99 15.41 10.74
C GLY A 66 18.46 15.32 11.17
N THR A 67 18.84 16.07 12.21
CA THR A 67 20.21 16.12 12.72
C THR A 67 20.56 14.89 13.58
N GLY A 68 19.95 13.74 13.28
CA GLY A 68 19.98 12.52 14.06
C GLY A 68 18.82 11.59 13.69
N LEU A 69 18.78 10.45 14.37
CA LEU A 69 17.90 9.31 14.11
C LEU A 69 16.68 9.39 15.05
N ARG A 70 15.97 10.52 15.02
CA ARG A 70 14.86 10.82 15.94
C ARG A 70 13.52 10.75 15.23
N PRO A 71 12.43 10.42 15.95
CA PRO A 71 11.09 10.48 15.40
C PRO A 71 10.73 11.85 14.83
N VAL A 72 9.94 11.83 13.75
CA VAL A 72 9.39 13.00 13.08
C VAL A 72 7.86 12.88 13.10
N ASP A 73 7.21 13.70 13.94
CA ASP A 73 5.76 13.80 14.04
C ASP A 73 5.26 15.04 13.26
N GLY A 74 4.28 14.85 12.37
CA GLY A 74 3.64 15.89 11.57
C GLY A 74 2.26 16.34 12.10
N GLY A 75 1.88 15.91 13.30
CA GLY A 75 0.52 15.96 13.82
C GLY A 75 -0.38 14.88 13.21
N TYR A 76 -1.67 14.98 13.49
CA TYR A 76 -2.72 14.08 12.99
C TYR A 76 -3.27 14.45 11.60
N GLY A 77 -2.84 15.57 11.02
CA GLY A 77 -3.38 16.06 9.76
C GLY A 77 -4.74 16.73 9.94
N SER A 78 -5.62 16.59 8.94
CA SER A 78 -7.01 17.09 8.99
C SER A 78 -7.89 16.46 7.92
N GLY A 79 -9.13 16.13 8.24
CA GLY A 79 -10.16 15.65 7.31
C GLY A 79 -10.54 14.20 7.54
N ASN A 80 -9.54 13.31 7.64
CA ASN A 80 -9.70 11.86 7.78
C ASN A 80 -10.38 11.18 6.57
N GLU A 81 -10.35 11.85 5.42
CA GLU A 81 -10.98 11.44 4.16
C GLU A 81 -9.92 11.05 3.10
N LEU A 82 -8.68 10.78 3.51
CA LEU A 82 -7.59 10.36 2.62
C LEU A 82 -7.52 8.83 2.52
N GLY A 83 -7.03 8.33 1.40
CA GLY A 83 -6.66 6.92 1.22
C GLY A 83 -5.32 6.79 0.48
N LEU A 84 -4.50 5.82 0.86
CA LEU A 84 -3.29 5.49 0.10
C LEU A 84 -3.68 4.93 -1.27
N THR A 85 -3.10 5.46 -2.35
CA THR A 85 -3.38 5.02 -3.73
C THR A 85 -2.13 4.55 -4.48
N GLY A 86 -0.94 4.82 -3.95
CA GLY A 86 0.32 4.32 -4.49
C GLY A 86 1.50 4.54 -3.56
N VAL A 87 2.50 3.65 -3.64
CA VAL A 87 3.84 3.86 -3.11
C VAL A 87 4.82 3.85 -4.27
N ARG A 88 5.69 4.86 -4.36
CA ARG A 88 6.74 4.96 -5.39
C ARG A 88 8.08 5.39 -4.81
N THR A 89 9.15 4.88 -5.41
CA THR A 89 10.53 5.15 -4.99
C THR A 89 11.33 5.86 -6.07
N SER A 90 12.27 6.71 -5.68
CA SER A 90 13.18 7.39 -6.60
C SER A 90 14.53 7.67 -5.94
N ARG A 91 15.60 7.68 -6.74
CA ARG A 91 16.96 8.01 -6.30
C ARG A 91 17.28 9.48 -6.63
N HIS A 92 17.79 10.21 -5.67
CA HIS A 92 18.32 11.57 -5.84
C HIS A 92 19.82 11.61 -5.48
N ASP A 93 20.43 12.80 -5.51
CA ASP A 93 21.82 12.97 -5.08
C ASP A 93 21.92 12.98 -3.54
N GLY A 94 22.64 12.01 -2.98
CA GLY A 94 22.86 11.84 -1.55
C GLY A 94 21.62 11.46 -0.72
N TYR A 95 20.50 11.10 -1.34
CA TYR A 95 19.32 10.51 -0.68
C TYR A 95 18.45 9.71 -1.66
N ASP A 96 17.71 8.75 -1.12
CA ASP A 96 16.57 8.14 -1.82
C ASP A 96 15.26 8.71 -1.26
N ARG A 97 14.21 8.66 -2.07
CA ARG A 97 12.88 9.17 -1.74
C ARG A 97 11.85 8.07 -1.87
N VAL A 98 11.05 7.89 -0.82
CA VAL A 98 9.77 7.17 -0.85
C VAL A 98 8.65 8.21 -0.89
N VAL A 99 7.68 8.03 -1.77
CA VAL A 99 6.44 8.82 -1.81
C VAL A 99 5.26 7.89 -1.63
N PHE A 100 4.40 8.24 -0.70
CA PHE A 100 3.06 7.70 -0.53
C PHE A 100 2.10 8.68 -1.22
N ASP A 101 1.56 8.32 -2.37
CA ASP A 101 0.60 9.12 -3.13
C ASP A 101 -0.81 8.87 -2.57
N LEU A 102 -1.52 9.95 -2.20
CA LEU A 102 -2.78 9.90 -1.44
C LEU A 102 -3.94 10.45 -2.28
N GLY A 103 -5.02 9.69 -2.35
CA GLY A 103 -6.32 10.14 -2.87
C GLY A 103 -7.21 10.71 -1.76
N GLY A 104 -8.40 11.19 -2.14
CA GLY A 104 -9.41 11.70 -1.21
C GLY A 104 -9.24 13.17 -0.84
N THR A 105 -9.75 13.56 0.33
CA THR A 105 -9.76 14.96 0.81
C THR A 105 -9.10 15.13 2.18
N GLY A 106 -8.66 16.35 2.47
CA GLY A 106 -7.97 16.69 3.73
C GLY A 106 -6.48 16.95 3.55
N ARG A 107 -5.69 16.56 4.57
CA ARG A 107 -4.24 16.79 4.66
C ARG A 107 -3.62 15.71 5.56
N PRO A 108 -2.57 14.99 5.12
CA PRO A 108 -2.02 13.89 5.90
C PRO A 108 -1.31 14.40 7.15
N GLY A 109 -1.49 13.67 8.25
CA GLY A 109 -0.56 13.66 9.38
C GLY A 109 0.42 12.50 9.25
N TRP A 110 1.41 12.45 10.14
CA TRP A 110 2.34 11.32 10.19
C TRP A 110 3.06 11.20 11.54
N TYR A 111 3.54 10.00 11.83
CA TYR A 111 4.65 9.73 12.75
C TYR A 111 5.62 8.78 12.08
N VAL A 112 6.91 9.11 12.06
CA VAL A 112 7.95 8.28 11.44
C VAL A 112 9.12 8.13 12.38
N ASP A 113 9.54 6.89 12.64
CA ASP A 113 10.57 6.53 13.62
C ASP A 113 11.25 5.20 13.23
N TYR A 114 12.33 4.82 13.91
CA TYR A 114 12.94 3.49 13.74
C TYR A 114 12.29 2.43 14.64
N THR A 115 12.26 1.17 14.19
CA THR A 115 11.87 0.02 15.02
C THR A 115 12.75 -1.20 14.75
N ASP A 116 12.98 -1.99 15.79
CA ASP A 116 13.57 -3.34 15.73
C ASP A 116 12.49 -4.45 15.61
N ASP A 117 11.21 -4.12 15.84
CA ASP A 117 10.09 -5.07 15.94
C ASP A 117 8.89 -4.58 15.08
N PRO A 118 8.91 -4.82 13.76
CA PRO A 118 7.82 -4.43 12.87
C PRO A 118 6.64 -5.42 12.96
N VAL A 119 5.44 -4.92 13.29
CA VAL A 119 4.23 -5.72 13.52
C VAL A 119 3.01 -5.10 12.81
N SER A 120 2.01 -5.92 12.52
CA SER A 120 0.76 -5.46 11.90
C SER A 120 -0.18 -4.86 12.94
N ASP A 121 -0.72 -3.67 12.68
CA ASP A 121 -1.77 -3.08 13.53
C ASP A 121 -3.01 -3.98 13.64
N GLY A 122 -3.68 -3.92 14.79
CA GLY A 122 -4.86 -4.72 15.11
C GLY A 122 -4.58 -6.20 15.45
N SER A 123 -3.63 -6.86 14.78
CA SER A 123 -3.29 -8.27 15.05
C SER A 123 -2.05 -8.47 15.93
N GLY A 124 -1.05 -7.59 15.81
CA GLY A 124 0.26 -7.76 16.47
C GLY A 124 1.16 -8.82 15.83
N GLU A 125 0.79 -9.37 14.67
CA GLU A 125 1.60 -10.37 13.95
C GLU A 125 2.80 -9.70 13.24
N PRO A 126 4.02 -10.30 13.27
CA PRO A 126 5.21 -9.72 12.65
C PRO A 126 5.07 -9.41 11.15
N VAL A 127 5.71 -8.33 10.70
CA VAL A 127 5.79 -7.94 9.29
C VAL A 127 7.20 -8.21 8.76
N GLU A 128 7.35 -9.29 7.99
CA GLU A 128 8.60 -9.59 7.27
C GLU A 128 8.91 -8.47 6.26
N ILE A 129 10.09 -7.85 6.31
CA ILE A 129 10.51 -6.81 5.36
C ILE A 129 12.03 -6.87 5.09
N ASP A 130 12.43 -6.68 3.85
CA ASP A 130 13.83 -6.75 3.40
C ASP A 130 14.64 -5.53 3.90
N GLY A 131 15.44 -5.71 4.96
CA GLY A 131 16.25 -4.64 5.56
C GLY A 131 17.27 -5.09 6.61
N SER A 132 18.10 -4.16 7.05
CA SER A 132 18.95 -4.28 8.26
C SER A 132 18.73 -3.13 9.26
N ALA A 133 17.85 -2.20 8.91
CA ALA A 133 17.19 -1.23 9.77
C ALA A 133 15.82 -0.92 9.15
N VAL A 134 14.79 -0.67 9.96
CA VAL A 134 13.41 -0.48 9.49
C VAL A 134 12.86 0.85 10.00
N LEU A 135 12.43 1.72 9.08
CA LEU A 135 11.62 2.89 9.41
C LEU A 135 10.15 2.49 9.47
N GLN A 136 9.50 2.74 10.60
CA GLN A 136 8.06 2.73 10.75
C GLN A 136 7.48 4.07 10.25
N VAL A 137 6.42 4.00 9.45
CA VAL A 137 5.67 5.15 8.94
C VAL A 137 4.20 4.95 9.30
N VAL A 138 3.71 5.70 10.28
CA VAL A 138 2.29 5.83 10.57
C VAL A 138 1.76 6.98 9.72
N LEU A 139 0.97 6.67 8.68
CA LEU A 139 0.24 7.67 7.90
C LEU A 139 -1.06 7.99 8.64
N ARG A 140 -1.30 9.26 9.00
CA ARG A 140 -2.44 9.65 9.83
C ARG A 140 -3.52 10.42 9.08
N GLY A 141 -4.77 10.21 9.48
CA GLY A 141 -5.94 10.80 8.84
C GLY A 141 -6.35 10.03 7.58
N ILE A 142 -6.22 8.71 7.62
CA ILE A 142 -6.59 7.77 6.57
C ILE A 142 -7.97 7.19 6.91
N GLY A 143 -8.95 7.36 6.00
CA GLY A 143 -10.28 6.79 6.18
C GLY A 143 -10.33 5.32 5.74
N LEU A 144 -11.38 4.60 6.16
CA LEU A 144 -11.59 3.24 5.67
C LEU A 144 -11.92 3.25 4.16
N PRO A 145 -11.50 2.23 3.37
CA PRO A 145 -11.69 2.17 1.92
C PRO A 145 -13.11 2.50 1.45
N ASP A 146 -14.13 1.94 2.11
CA ASP A 146 -15.54 2.15 1.79
C ASP A 146 -16.03 3.57 2.12
N ASP A 147 -15.49 4.21 3.17
CA ASP A 147 -15.85 5.58 3.57
C ASP A 147 -15.26 6.63 2.61
N VAL A 148 -14.03 6.40 2.13
CA VAL A 148 -13.33 7.32 1.21
C VAL A 148 -13.60 7.04 -0.28
N GLY A 149 -14.25 5.91 -0.59
CA GLY A 149 -14.54 5.51 -1.97
C GLY A 149 -13.31 5.13 -2.79
N LEU A 150 -12.24 4.66 -2.14
CA LEU A 150 -10.98 4.24 -2.77
C LEU A 150 -10.72 2.76 -2.46
N PRO A 151 -10.13 1.98 -3.38
CA PRO A 151 -9.74 0.61 -3.08
C PRO A 151 -8.66 0.59 -1.99
N ALA A 152 -8.68 -0.45 -1.15
CA ALA A 152 -7.60 -0.69 -0.20
C ALA A 152 -6.25 -0.84 -0.94
N TYR A 153 -5.22 -0.15 -0.46
CA TYR A 153 -3.85 -0.28 -0.94
C TYR A 153 -2.96 -0.69 0.24
N GLY A 154 -2.46 -1.92 0.23
CA GLY A 154 -1.65 -2.46 1.33
C GLY A 154 -2.41 -3.42 2.25
N ASP A 155 -1.66 -4.40 2.76
CA ASP A 155 -2.04 -5.40 3.75
C ASP A 155 -0.75 -5.98 4.37
N SER A 156 -0.85 -6.90 5.33
CA SER A 156 0.33 -7.50 5.99
C SER A 156 1.27 -8.25 5.03
N THR A 157 0.82 -8.61 3.82
CA THR A 157 1.58 -9.35 2.80
C THR A 157 2.10 -8.48 1.64
N THR A 158 1.60 -7.25 1.50
CA THR A 158 1.93 -6.36 0.38
C THR A 158 3.36 -5.86 0.48
N ARG A 159 4.14 -6.02 -0.59
CA ARG A 159 5.54 -5.58 -0.69
C ARG A 159 5.79 -4.80 -1.98
N VAL A 160 6.52 -3.70 -1.86
CA VAL A 160 6.85 -2.77 -2.96
C VAL A 160 8.38 -2.66 -3.06
N PRO A 161 9.02 -3.30 -4.06
CA PRO A 161 10.48 -3.35 -4.17
C PRO A 161 11.06 -2.02 -4.67
N ALA A 162 11.98 -1.45 -3.91
CA ALA A 162 12.65 -0.19 -4.22
C ALA A 162 13.76 -0.40 -5.28
N THR A 163 13.34 -0.62 -6.53
CA THR A 163 14.28 -0.88 -7.63
C THR A 163 14.99 0.43 -8.05
N GLY A 164 16.32 0.45 -7.95
CA GLY A 164 17.15 1.57 -8.42
C GLY A 164 17.53 2.60 -7.34
N THR A 165 17.04 2.46 -6.11
CA THR A 165 17.52 3.19 -4.93
C THR A 165 18.84 2.63 -4.40
N THR A 166 19.49 3.36 -3.49
CA THR A 166 20.83 3.04 -2.97
C THR A 166 20.76 2.44 -1.56
N GLY A 167 20.04 3.12 -0.67
CA GLY A 167 19.82 2.76 0.73
C GLY A 167 18.45 2.12 1.00
N VAL A 168 17.38 2.52 0.31
CA VAL A 168 16.08 1.83 0.45
C VAL A 168 16.07 0.53 -0.35
N ILE A 169 15.48 -0.54 0.21
CA ILE A 169 15.35 -1.86 -0.42
C ILE A 169 13.88 -2.21 -0.71
N GLU A 170 12.99 -2.05 0.26
CA GLU A 170 11.59 -2.48 0.18
C GLU A 170 10.67 -1.57 1.01
N ILE A 171 9.40 -1.48 0.63
CA ILE A 171 8.34 -0.87 1.44
C ILE A 171 7.20 -1.89 1.62
N ALA A 172 6.75 -2.09 2.86
CA ALA A 172 5.60 -2.92 3.21
C ALA A 172 4.45 -2.01 3.72
N PRO A 173 3.54 -1.55 2.85
CA PRO A 173 2.33 -0.83 3.27
C PRO A 173 1.30 -1.83 3.80
N GLY A 174 0.94 -1.71 5.09
CA GLY A 174 -0.11 -2.48 5.74
C GLY A 174 -1.52 -1.94 5.44
N GLY A 175 -2.52 -2.48 6.14
CA GLY A 175 -3.92 -2.02 6.05
C GLY A 175 -4.22 -0.79 6.93
N VAL A 176 -5.44 -0.27 6.80
CA VAL A 176 -5.96 0.85 7.61
C VAL A 176 -6.50 0.33 8.95
N PHE A 177 -6.15 0.97 10.06
CA PHE A 177 -6.65 0.66 11.40
C PHE A 177 -6.85 1.94 12.22
N GLU A 178 -8.01 2.06 12.91
CA GLU A 178 -8.39 3.18 13.80
C GLU A 178 -8.24 4.64 13.25
N GLY A 179 -8.05 4.82 11.93
CA GLY A 179 -7.90 6.12 11.27
C GLY A 179 -6.46 6.45 10.81
N ASP A 180 -5.54 5.52 11.06
CA ASP A 180 -4.16 5.55 10.59
C ASP A 180 -3.90 4.37 9.63
N GLN A 181 -2.83 4.43 8.85
CA GLN A 181 -2.33 3.32 8.04
C GLN A 181 -0.83 3.13 8.30
N LEU A 182 -0.45 1.93 8.71
CA LEU A 182 0.93 1.58 9.02
C LEU A 182 1.68 1.12 7.78
N ALA A 183 2.91 1.60 7.60
CA ALA A 183 3.82 1.11 6.58
C ALA A 183 5.25 1.02 7.12
N TYR A 184 6.04 0.10 6.58
CA TYR A 184 7.45 -0.08 6.93
C TYR A 184 8.35 0.15 5.71
N ILE A 185 9.53 0.76 5.92
CA ILE A 185 10.55 0.98 4.88
C ILE A 185 11.85 0.29 5.32
N GLY A 186 12.25 -0.73 4.57
CA GLY A 186 13.46 -1.52 4.81
C GLY A 186 14.71 -0.89 4.20
N LEU A 187 15.77 -0.74 5.00
CA LEU A 187 17.01 -0.05 4.64
C LEU A 187 18.23 -0.99 4.57
N ARG A 188 19.17 -0.66 3.69
CA ARG A 188 20.47 -1.32 3.51
C ARG A 188 21.46 -0.87 4.59
N GLY A 189 21.79 -1.78 5.49
CA GLY A 189 22.68 -1.53 6.62
C GLY A 189 21.96 -0.80 7.77
N ALA A 190 22.73 -0.12 8.61
CA ALA A 190 22.20 0.58 9.79
C ALA A 190 21.26 1.75 9.43
N GLU A 191 20.60 2.31 10.44
CA GLU A 191 19.78 3.52 10.38
C GLU A 191 20.47 4.70 9.66
N ARG A 192 19.66 5.59 9.08
CA ARG A 192 20.11 6.81 8.38
C ARG A 192 19.27 8.03 8.74
N ALA A 193 19.90 9.21 8.66
CA ALA A 193 19.19 10.47 8.81
C ALA A 193 18.14 10.62 7.70
N PHE A 194 16.90 10.94 8.09
CA PHE A 194 15.78 11.09 7.17
C PHE A 194 15.09 12.44 7.36
N ARG A 195 14.11 12.76 6.51
CA ARG A 195 13.12 13.83 6.72
C ARG A 195 11.79 13.43 6.15
N VAL A 196 10.73 14.02 6.69
CA VAL A 196 9.35 13.77 6.28
C VAL A 196 8.65 15.09 6.03
N PHE A 197 7.86 15.17 4.96
CA PHE A 197 7.01 16.32 4.65
C PHE A 197 5.82 15.92 3.77
N ALA A 198 4.75 16.70 3.84
CA ALA A 198 3.61 16.54 2.95
C ALA A 198 3.68 17.49 1.74
N LEU A 199 3.15 17.03 0.61
CA LEU A 199 2.72 17.89 -0.51
C LEU A 199 1.19 17.80 -0.61
N THR A 200 0.53 18.86 -1.08
CA THR A 200 -0.96 18.96 -1.04
C THR A 200 -1.62 19.02 -2.41
N THR A 201 -0.85 18.96 -3.50
CA THR A 201 -1.38 19.01 -4.87
C THR A 201 -0.54 18.12 -5.81
N PRO A 202 -0.97 16.88 -6.11
CA PRO A 202 -1.87 16.06 -5.30
C PRO A 202 -1.29 15.79 -3.90
N ALA A 203 -2.16 15.33 -2.99
CA ALA A 203 -1.80 14.97 -1.62
C ALA A 203 -0.79 13.81 -1.60
N ARG A 204 0.32 14.00 -0.89
CA ARG A 204 1.44 13.04 -0.80
C ARG A 204 2.13 13.15 0.54
N LEU A 205 2.53 12.02 1.12
CA LEU A 205 3.55 11.98 2.17
C LEU A 205 4.90 11.60 1.55
N VAL A 206 5.95 12.35 1.85
CA VAL A 206 7.28 12.14 1.27
C VAL A 206 8.29 11.87 2.39
N VAL A 207 9.00 10.75 2.29
CA VAL A 207 10.10 10.36 3.18
C VAL A 207 11.39 10.33 2.38
N ASP A 208 12.32 11.25 2.67
CA ASP A 208 13.67 11.24 2.09
C ASP A 208 14.63 10.59 3.10
N VAL A 209 15.37 9.56 2.69
CA VAL A 209 16.35 8.84 3.51
C VAL A 209 17.76 9.03 2.94
N ARG A 210 18.73 9.43 3.77
CA ARG A 210 20.12 9.59 3.33
C ARG A 210 20.72 8.28 2.80
N HIS A 211 21.59 8.42 1.79
CA HIS A 211 22.35 7.28 1.25
C HIS A 211 23.29 6.65 2.30
N PRO A 212 23.72 5.39 2.07
CA PRO A 212 24.63 4.66 2.95
C PRO A 212 25.92 5.40 3.31
#